data_AF-A0A1L9BDB6-F1
#
_entry.id   AF-A0A1L9BDB6-F1
#
_cell.length_a   1.000
_cell.length_b   1.000
_cell.length_c   1.000
_cell.angle_alpha   90.00
_cell.angle_beta   90.00
_cell.angle_gamma   90.00
#
_symmetry.space_group_name_H-M   'P 1'
#
loop_
_entity.id
_entity.type
_entity.pdbx_description
1 polymer ?
#
loop_
_entity_poly.entity_id
_entity_poly.type
_entity_poly.pdbx_seq_one_letter_code
_entity_poly.pdbx_strand_id
1 'polypeptide(L)'
;MSRIHLLCKKGEHLKETVQKSGIWDSGNWVVTADEAQRLVGGTLYLHETKGKRSYFGGRITGFRPIVTNDKIKDRTIFTFEFLPQAKDVAWPPGSSVRHSQLIILD
;
A
#
# COMPACT_ATOMS: atom_id res chain seq x y z
N MET A 1 -4.94 12.82 6.87
CA MET A 1 -3.88 12.73 5.84
C MET A 1 -4.22 11.57 4.93
N SER A 2 -3.97 11.68 3.63
CA SER A 2 -4.19 10.58 2.67
C SER A 2 -3.52 9.29 3.16
N ARG A 3 -4.23 8.17 3.06
CA ARG A 3 -3.74 6.86 3.46
C ARG A 3 -4.36 5.73 2.66
N ILE A 4 -3.64 4.62 2.57
CA ILE A 4 -4.11 3.41 1.93
C ILE A 4 -3.89 2.20 2.85
N HIS A 5 -4.92 1.39 3.02
CA HIS A 5 -4.85 0.11 3.72
C HIS A 5 -4.96 -1.02 2.70
N LEU A 6 -4.01 -1.95 2.75
CA LEU A 6 -3.83 -3.00 1.75
C LEU A 6 -3.83 -4.36 2.43
N LEU A 7 -4.60 -5.31 1.89
CA LEU A 7 -4.52 -6.70 2.33
C LEU A 7 -3.38 -7.40 1.58
N CYS A 8 -2.27 -7.60 2.25
CA CYS A 8 -1.09 -8.31 1.77
C CYS A 8 -1.01 -9.66 2.45
N LYS A 9 -1.56 -10.69 1.80
CA LYS A 9 -1.47 -12.07 2.29
C LYS A 9 -0.05 -12.57 2.02
N LYS A 10 0.64 -13.03 3.08
CA LYS A 10 1.94 -13.74 3.04
C LYS A 10 3.23 -12.96 2.78
N GLY A 11 3.29 -11.62 2.88
CA GLY A 11 4.58 -10.91 2.72
C GLY A 11 5.28 -11.08 1.35
N GLU A 12 4.71 -11.86 0.42
CA GLU A 12 5.20 -12.18 -0.92
C GLU A 12 5.22 -10.96 -1.87
N HIS A 13 4.78 -9.81 -1.37
CA HIS A 13 4.65 -8.57 -2.12
C HIS A 13 5.45 -7.43 -1.50
N LEU A 14 6.41 -7.70 -0.63
CA LEU A 14 7.36 -6.71 -0.15
C LEU A 14 8.73 -7.00 -0.72
N LYS A 15 9.25 -6.07 -1.50
CA LYS A 15 10.64 -6.11 -1.96
C LYS A 15 11.36 -4.88 -1.42
N GLU A 16 12.40 -5.08 -0.62
CA GLU A 16 13.28 -3.98 -0.27
C GLU A 16 13.98 -3.48 -1.55
N THR A 17 13.83 -2.19 -1.87
CA THR A 17 14.34 -1.65 -3.14
C THR A 17 15.87 -1.61 -3.14
N VAL A 18 16.45 -1.34 -1.97
CA VAL A 18 17.90 -1.40 -1.70
C VAL A 18 18.09 -1.93 -0.28
N GLN A 19 18.87 -2.99 -0.10
CA GLN A 19 19.11 -3.59 1.22
C GLN A 19 19.61 -2.55 2.22
N LYS A 20 18.98 -2.51 3.40
CA LYS A 20 19.30 -1.62 4.54
C LYS A 20 19.06 -0.12 4.30
N SER A 21 18.30 0.25 3.27
CA SER A 21 17.95 1.65 3.02
C SER A 21 16.74 2.14 3.81
N GLY A 22 15.91 1.22 4.32
CA GLY A 22 14.60 1.56 4.88
C GLY A 22 13.56 1.93 3.81
N ILE A 23 13.91 1.82 2.52
CA ILE A 23 13.03 2.08 1.38
C ILE A 23 12.54 0.76 0.78
N TRP A 24 11.23 0.68 0.61
CA TRP A 24 10.53 -0.52 0.22
C TRP A 24 9.65 -0.27 -0.99
N ASP A 25 9.58 -1.26 -1.85
CA ASP A 25 8.53 -1.38 -2.85
C ASP A 25 7.43 -2.31 -2.33
N SER A 26 6.19 -1.87 -2.51
CA SER A 26 5.01 -2.66 -2.22
C SER A 26 4.74 -3.72 -3.30
N GLY A 27 3.63 -4.43 -3.14
CA GLY A 27 3.03 -5.23 -4.21
C GLY A 27 2.52 -4.36 -5.35
N ASN A 28 1.85 -5.02 -6.29
CA ASN A 28 1.08 -4.32 -7.32
C ASN A 28 -0.40 -4.26 -6.93
N TRP A 29 -0.94 -3.05 -6.91
CA TRP A 29 -2.28 -2.75 -6.38
C TRP A 29 -3.15 -2.14 -7.46
N VAL A 30 -4.45 -2.38 -7.42
CA VAL A 30 -5.42 -1.87 -8.42
C VAL A 30 -5.73 -0.39 -8.13
N VAL A 31 -4.71 0.44 -8.26
CA VAL A 31 -4.75 1.88 -8.02
C VAL A 31 -4.36 2.58 -9.31
N THR A 32 -5.17 3.52 -9.75
CA THR A 32 -4.86 4.32 -10.95
C THR A 32 -3.70 5.27 -10.67
N ALA A 33 -3.04 5.77 -11.73
CA ALA A 33 -1.97 6.75 -11.56
C ALA A 33 -2.44 8.01 -10.81
N ASP A 34 -3.67 8.48 -11.08
CA ASP A 34 -4.25 9.66 -10.42
C ASP A 34 -4.49 9.44 -8.93
N GLU A 35 -5.05 8.29 -8.54
CA GLU A 35 -5.24 7.91 -7.14
C GLU A 35 -3.88 7.78 -6.43
N ALA A 36 -2.91 7.16 -7.10
CA ALA A 36 -1.57 6.97 -6.56
C ALA A 36 -0.83 8.29 -6.34
N GLN A 37 -0.97 9.24 -7.27
CA GLN A 37 -0.38 10.57 -7.14
C GLN A 37 -0.91 11.32 -5.92
N ARG A 38 -2.21 11.18 -5.60
CA ARG A 38 -2.83 11.78 -4.41
C ARG A 38 -2.44 11.10 -3.09
N LEU A 39 -1.87 9.91 -3.16
CA LEU A 39 -1.38 9.16 -2.01
C LEU A 39 0.08 9.45 -1.67
N VAL A 40 0.86 10.06 -2.58
CA VAL A 40 2.25 10.46 -2.31
C VAL A 40 2.30 11.43 -1.13
N GLY A 41 3.20 11.18 -0.17
CA GLY A 41 3.27 11.90 1.10
C GLY A 41 2.33 11.35 2.18
N GLY A 42 1.34 10.55 1.81
CA GLY A 42 0.45 9.83 2.72
C GLY A 42 1.07 8.55 3.31
N THR A 43 0.24 7.77 4.01
CA THR A 43 0.69 6.54 4.70
C THR A 43 0.10 5.29 4.08
N LEU A 44 0.95 4.28 3.88
CA LEU A 44 0.59 2.93 3.45
C LEU A 44 0.61 1.98 4.66
N TYR A 45 -0.45 1.18 4.80
CA TYR A 45 -0.59 0.16 5.84
C TYR A 45 -0.82 -1.22 5.22
N LEU A 46 0.02 -2.19 5.58
CA LEU A 46 -0.11 -3.58 5.14
C LEU A 46 -0.70 -4.46 6.23
N HIS A 47 -1.77 -5.15 5.89
CA HIS A 47 -2.51 -6.04 6.77
C HIS A 47 -2.57 -7.44 6.18
N GLU A 48 -2.50 -8.48 7.01
CA GLU A 48 -2.77 -9.84 6.53
C GLU A 48 -4.27 -10.06 6.28
N THR A 49 -5.11 -9.52 7.18
CA THR A 49 -6.58 -9.58 7.11
C THR A 49 -7.16 -8.29 7.69
N LYS A 50 -8.44 -8.00 7.42
CA LYS A 50 -9.13 -6.84 8.02
C LYS A 50 -9.26 -6.92 9.54
N GLY A 51 -9.24 -8.12 10.12
CA GLY A 51 -9.33 -8.32 11.57
C GLY A 51 -7.98 -8.17 12.29
N LYS A 52 -6.88 -8.11 11.55
CA LYS A 52 -5.54 -7.93 12.10
C LYS A 52 -5.06 -6.51 11.90
N ARG A 53 -4.29 -6.02 12.87
CA ARG A 53 -3.58 -4.74 12.77
C ARG A 53 -2.50 -4.81 11.69
N SER A 54 -2.07 -3.65 11.21
CA SER A 54 -1.01 -3.58 10.21
C SER A 54 0.28 -4.17 10.75
N TYR A 55 0.91 -5.05 10.00
CA TYR A 55 2.19 -5.66 10.39
C TYR A 55 3.39 -4.84 9.86
N PHE A 56 3.14 -4.01 8.84
CA PHE A 56 4.15 -3.20 8.17
C PHE A 56 3.51 -2.01 7.47
N GLY A 57 4.32 -1.03 7.08
CA GLY A 57 3.85 0.15 6.39
C GLY A 57 4.85 1.29 6.45
N GLY A 58 4.45 2.45 5.93
CA GLY A 58 5.33 3.58 5.85
C GLY A 58 4.77 4.74 5.05
N ARG A 59 5.58 5.78 4.91
CA ARG A 59 5.22 6.98 4.16
C ARG A 59 5.51 6.77 2.68
N ILE A 60 4.51 6.99 1.84
CA ILE A 60 4.64 6.84 0.39
C ILE A 60 5.54 7.96 -0.13
N THR A 61 6.64 7.60 -0.77
CA THR A 61 7.61 8.53 -1.36
C THR A 61 7.50 8.59 -2.89
N GLY A 62 6.88 7.59 -3.51
CA GLY A 62 6.64 7.55 -4.94
C GLY A 62 5.80 6.35 -5.35
N PHE A 63 5.56 6.25 -6.66
CA PHE A 63 4.86 5.12 -7.25
C PHE A 63 5.30 4.90 -8.69
N ARG A 64 5.03 3.72 -9.22
CA ARG A 64 5.14 3.43 -10.65
C ARG A 64 3.94 2.61 -11.13
N PRO A 65 3.28 3.01 -12.22
CA PRO A 65 2.31 2.15 -12.87
C PRO A 65 3.05 0.96 -13.50
N ILE A 66 2.39 -0.19 -13.51
CA ILE A 66 2.82 -1.36 -14.25
C ILE A 66 1.65 -1.83 -15.12
N VAL A 67 1.98 -2.30 -16.31
CA VAL A 67 1.00 -2.93 -17.20
C VAL A 67 1.08 -4.43 -16.97
N THR A 68 -0.06 -5.05 -16.66
CA THR A 68 -0.17 -6.51 -16.61
C THR A 68 -1.05 -7.02 -17.75
N ASN A 69 -0.89 -8.29 -18.10
CA ASN A 69 -1.77 -8.97 -19.05
C ASN A 69 -3.11 -9.39 -18.41
N ASP A 70 -3.42 -8.92 -17.21
CA ASP A 70 -4.68 -9.23 -16.52
C ASP A 70 -5.85 -8.46 -17.14
N LYS A 71 -7.08 -8.90 -16.82
CA LYS A 71 -8.30 -8.14 -17.14
C LYS A 71 -8.29 -6.72 -16.58
N ILE A 72 -7.59 -6.51 -15.46
CA ILE A 72 -7.39 -5.22 -14.83
C ILE A 72 -5.94 -4.83 -15.07
N LYS A 73 -5.73 -3.91 -16.01
CA LYS A 73 -4.39 -3.56 -16.51
C LYS A 73 -3.68 -2.51 -15.66
N ASP A 74 -4.45 -1.65 -15.00
CA ASP A 74 -3.92 -0.55 -14.22
C ASP A 74 -3.55 -1.04 -12.83
N ARG A 75 -2.26 -1.34 -12.67
CA ARG A 75 -1.69 -1.63 -11.36
C ARG A 75 -0.58 -0.66 -11.02
N THR A 76 -0.42 -0.41 -9.74
CA THR A 76 0.60 0.49 -9.23
C THR A 76 1.42 -0.20 -8.15
N ILE A 77 2.74 -0.01 -8.21
CA ILE A 77 3.66 -0.32 -7.12
C ILE A 77 4.00 0.99 -6.40
N PHE A 78 3.85 1.02 -5.08
CA PHE A 78 4.29 2.15 -4.27
C PHE A 78 5.71 1.94 -3.79
N THR A 79 6.50 3.01 -3.81
CA THR A 79 7.74 3.10 -3.07
C THR A 79 7.46 3.88 -1.79
N PHE A 80 7.91 3.37 -0.65
CA PHE A 80 7.65 3.97 0.65
C PHE A 80 8.83 3.80 1.60
N GLU A 81 8.99 4.77 2.49
CA GLU A 81 9.93 4.71 3.61
C GLU A 81 9.24 4.03 4.79
N PHE A 82 9.85 2.98 5.33
CA PHE A 82 9.33 2.28 6.50
C PHE A 82 9.16 3.24 7.69
N LEU A 83 7.99 3.17 8.35
CA LEU A 83 7.73 3.91 9.58
C LEU A 83 7.31 2.95 10.70
N PRO A 84 7.98 2.95 11.87
CA PRO A 84 7.58 2.14 13.02
C PRO A 84 6.12 2.39 13.44
N GLN A 85 5.66 3.64 13.40
CA GLN A 85 4.29 4.04 13.73
C GLN A 85 3.24 3.56 12.71
N ALA A 86 3.65 3.02 11.56
CA ALA A 86 2.73 2.40 10.61
C ALA A 86 2.44 0.92 10.93
N LYS A 87 3.08 0.36 11.96
CA LYS A 87 2.71 -0.93 12.55
C LYS A 87 1.58 -0.75 13.57
N ASP A 88 0.88 -1.84 13.83
CA ASP A 88 -0.18 -1.93 14.82
C ASP A 88 -1.36 -0.98 14.61
N VAL A 89 -1.57 -0.52 13.38
CA VAL A 89 -2.74 0.32 13.03
C VAL A 89 -3.92 -0.59 12.68
N ALA A 90 -5.09 -0.29 13.24
CA ALA A 90 -6.30 -1.06 12.96
C ALA A 90 -6.81 -0.80 11.53
N TRP A 91 -7.41 -1.82 10.91
CA TRP A 91 -8.17 -1.62 9.69
C TRP A 91 -9.38 -0.71 9.96
N PRO A 92 -9.69 0.29 9.11
CA PRO A 92 -10.81 1.19 9.36
C PRO A 92 -12.17 0.45 9.41
N PRO A 93 -12.98 0.62 10.46
CA PRO A 93 -14.27 -0.05 10.61
C PRO A 93 -15.26 0.44 9.55
N GLY A 94 -16.22 -0.43 9.15
CA GLY A 94 -17.28 -0.07 8.20
C GLY A 94 -16.82 0.23 6.78
N SER A 95 -15.56 -0.04 6.44
CA SER A 95 -14.98 0.31 5.15
C SER A 95 -15.30 -0.72 4.06
N SER A 96 -15.83 -0.21 2.93
CA SER A 96 -15.93 -0.95 1.68
C SER A 96 -14.55 -1.06 1.04
N VAL A 97 -14.20 -2.25 0.55
CA VAL A 97 -12.93 -2.50 -0.13
C VAL A 97 -13.15 -2.69 -1.62
N ARG A 98 -12.25 -2.12 -2.42
CA ARG A 98 -12.12 -2.41 -3.84
C ARG A 98 -10.91 -3.32 -3.99
N HIS A 99 -11.03 -4.51 -4.55
CA HIS A 99 -9.87 -5.39 -4.85
C HIS A 99 -8.80 -5.49 -3.74
N SER A 100 -9.21 -5.78 -2.50
CA SER A 100 -8.29 -5.95 -1.35
C SER A 100 -7.58 -4.69 -0.85
N GLN A 101 -8.03 -3.51 -1.27
CA GLN A 101 -7.48 -2.21 -0.86
C GLN A 101 -8.59 -1.24 -0.42
N LEU A 102 -8.24 -0.32 0.46
CA LEU A 102 -9.05 0.79 0.92
C LEU A 102 -8.22 2.07 0.81
N ILE A 103 -8.67 3.00 -0.01
CA ILE A 103 -8.06 4.31 -0.21
C ILE A 103 -8.88 5.33 0.58
N ILE A 104 -8.22 6.13 1.41
CA ILE A 104 -8.80 7.27 2.13
C ILE A 104 -7.98 8.48 1.72
N LEU A 105 -8.57 9.39 0.96
CA LEU A 105 -7.95 10.63 0.54
C LEU A 105 -8.49 11.75 1.42
N ASP A 106 -7.62 12.66 1.84
CA ASP A 106 -8.06 13.95 2.39
C ASP A 106 -8.47 14.91 1.26
#